data_AF-A0A835I040-F1
#
_entry.id   AF-A0A835I040-F1
#
_cell.length_a   1.000
_cell.length_b   1.000
_cell.length_c   1.000
_cell.angle_alpha   90.00
_cell.angle_beta   90.00
_cell.angle_gamma   90.00
#
_symmetry.space_group_name_H-M   'P 1'
#
loop_
_entity.id
_entity.type
_entity.pdbx_description
1 polymer ?
#
loop_
_entity_poly.entity_id
_entity_poly.type
_entity_poly.pdbx_seq_one_letter_code
_entity_poly.pdbx_strand_id
1 'polypeptide(L)'
;MEEEGDVATAFTMARILSNIPISRGGPTSLVIYDIHALQERFYFGDHVLPCFETGIPLLKQRLHQLLDADNISIAFPDDGGTLIECQKVLAAHGATKVSAYVTHGVFPKQSWERFLHKNEEESEKAFANFWITIPVPVQP
;
A
#
# COMPACT_ATOMS: atom_id res chain seq x y z
N MET A 1 2.17 -13.05 10.02
CA MET A 1 2.68 -13.00 11.40
C MET A 1 4.12 -13.49 11.30
N GLU A 2 5.09 -12.68 11.74
CA GLU A 2 6.50 -13.08 11.69
C GLU A 2 6.74 -14.19 12.73
N GLU A 3 7.45 -15.25 12.33
CA GLU A 3 7.78 -16.38 13.19
C GLU A 3 9.22 -16.28 13.70
N GLU A 4 9.49 -16.84 14.88
CA GLU A 4 10.85 -16.90 15.42
C GLU A 4 11.75 -17.72 14.49
N GLY A 5 12.78 -17.08 13.94
CA GLY A 5 13.67 -17.66 12.92
C GLY A 5 13.49 -17.06 11.52
N ASP A 6 12.47 -16.23 11.31
CA ASP A 6 12.34 -15.47 10.07
C ASP A 6 13.46 -14.44 9.94
N VAL A 7 14.04 -14.36 8.74
CA VAL A 7 15.04 -13.33 8.43
C VAL A 7 14.34 -11.98 8.40
N ALA A 8 14.80 -11.02 9.21
CA ALA A 8 14.38 -9.63 9.15
C ALA A 8 14.87 -8.99 7.84
N THR A 9 14.12 -9.25 6.76
CA THR A 9 14.46 -8.83 5.40
C THR A 9 14.50 -7.31 5.29
N ALA A 10 13.54 -6.61 5.91
CA ALA A 10 13.51 -5.15 5.99
C ALA A 10 14.76 -4.57 6.65
N PHE A 11 15.19 -5.16 7.79
CA PHE A 11 16.41 -4.74 8.49
C PHE A 11 17.68 -5.00 7.66
N THR A 12 17.75 -6.16 7.01
CA THR A 12 18.89 -6.50 6.12
C THR A 12 18.97 -5.55 4.94
N MET A 13 17.84 -5.23 4.31
CA MET A 13 17.76 -4.27 3.21
C MET A 13 18.14 -2.86 3.69
N ALA A 14 17.64 -2.41 4.84
CA ALA A 14 18.02 -1.12 5.42
C ALA A 14 19.53 -1.03 5.67
N ARG A 15 20.16 -2.10 6.15
CA ARG A 15 21.63 -2.17 6.29
C ARG A 15 22.37 -2.08 4.96
N ILE A 16 21.89 -2.76 3.92
CA ILE A 16 22.48 -2.68 2.57
C ILE A 16 22.36 -1.24 2.05
N LEU A 17 21.19 -0.62 2.15
CA LEU A 17 20.95 0.76 1.74
C LEU A 17 21.80 1.75 2.55
N SER A 18 22.05 1.47 3.83
CA SER A 18 22.92 2.29 4.68
C SER A 18 24.40 2.26 4.27
N ASN A 19 24.81 1.38 3.35
CA ASN A 19 26.15 1.41 2.75
C ASN A 19 26.26 2.35 1.54
N ILE A 20 25.17 3.03 1.15
CA ILE A 20 25.26 4.08 0.14
C ILE A 20 26.22 5.17 0.66
N PRO A 21 27.23 5.56 -0.13
CA PRO A 21 28.21 6.54 0.31
C PRO A 21 27.57 7.91 0.55
N ILE A 22 28.15 8.65 1.49
CA ILE A 22 27.76 10.03 1.78
C ILE A 22 28.02 10.88 0.53
N SER A 23 27.01 11.65 0.13
CA SER A 23 27.12 12.59 -0.98
C SER A 23 27.88 13.86 -0.57
N ARG A 24 28.21 14.74 -1.53
CA ARG A 24 28.83 16.04 -1.22
C ARG A 24 27.97 16.92 -0.30
N GLY A 25 26.65 16.69 -0.25
CA GLY A 25 25.70 17.45 0.57
C GLY A 25 25.36 16.80 1.91
N GLY A 26 26.04 15.71 2.28
CA GLY A 26 25.69 14.91 3.47
C GLY A 26 25.03 13.58 3.11
N PRO A 27 24.33 12.95 4.07
CA PRO A 27 23.69 11.65 3.87
C PRO A 27 22.80 11.62 2.63
N THR A 28 22.82 10.51 1.90
CA THR A 28 21.99 10.37 0.71
C THR A 28 20.53 10.17 1.12
N SER A 29 19.63 11.02 0.63
CA SER A 29 18.19 10.91 0.94
C SER A 29 17.58 9.68 0.27
N LEU A 30 16.84 8.90 1.05
CA LEU A 30 16.06 7.76 0.58
C LEU A 30 14.58 8.06 0.77
N VAL A 31 13.86 8.30 -0.32
CA VAL A 31 12.41 8.52 -0.26
C VAL A 31 11.69 7.18 -0.26
N ILE A 32 10.93 6.91 0.79
CA ILE A 32 10.17 5.68 0.98
C ILE A 32 8.70 6.06 1.14
N TYR A 33 7.85 5.56 0.25
CA TYR A 33 6.40 5.78 0.32
C TYR A 33 5.72 4.69 1.14
N ASP A 34 4.85 5.09 2.07
CA ASP A 34 4.00 4.24 2.90
C ASP A 34 4.75 3.04 3.50
N ILE A 35 5.74 3.34 4.37
CA ILE A 35 6.47 2.31 5.12
C ILE A 35 5.51 1.49 6.00
N HIS A 36 5.70 0.17 6.03
CA HIS A 36 4.79 -0.76 6.70
C HIS A 36 4.64 -0.44 8.19
N ALA A 37 5.74 -0.13 8.86
CA ALA A 37 5.74 0.32 10.24
C ALA A 37 6.76 1.45 10.45
N LEU A 38 6.34 2.54 11.10
CA LEU A 38 7.23 3.68 11.38
C LEU A 38 8.44 3.29 12.24
N GLN A 39 8.35 2.20 13.00
CA GLN A 39 9.43 1.63 13.81
C GLN A 39 10.63 1.19 12.96
N GLU A 40 10.42 0.82 11.69
CA GLU A 40 11.49 0.42 10.76
C GLU A 40 12.46 1.57 10.46
N ARG A 41 12.10 2.82 10.78
CA ARG A 41 13.01 3.98 10.65
C ARG A 41 14.33 3.82 11.39
N PHE A 42 14.34 3.02 12.46
CA PHE A 42 15.52 2.77 13.27
C PHE A 42 16.46 1.72 12.67
N TYR A 43 16.10 1.13 11.53
CA TYR A 43 16.95 0.16 10.81
C TYR A 43 18.02 0.82 9.95
N PHE A 44 17.84 2.10 9.60
CA PHE A 44 18.74 2.86 8.74
C PHE A 44 19.89 3.48 9.55
N GLY A 45 21.10 3.44 8.98
CA GLY A 45 22.30 4.06 9.55
C GLY A 45 22.56 5.47 9.03
N ASP A 46 23.53 6.14 9.64
CA ASP A 46 23.77 7.59 9.50
C ASP A 46 24.20 8.07 8.10
N HIS A 47 24.59 7.15 7.20
CA HIS A 47 25.00 7.51 5.84
C HIS A 47 23.83 7.82 4.90
N VAL A 48 22.62 7.45 5.30
CA VAL A 48 21.40 7.71 4.54
C VAL A 48 20.41 8.49 5.39
N LEU A 49 19.59 9.31 4.73
CA LEU A 49 18.50 10.03 5.36
C LEU A 49 17.17 9.46 4.85
N PRO A 50 16.49 8.58 5.60
CA PRO A 50 15.19 8.09 5.18
C PRO A 50 14.13 9.20 5.30
N CYS A 51 13.47 9.50 4.19
CA CYS A 51 12.35 10.41 4.08
C CYS A 51 11.08 9.58 3.85
N PHE A 52 10.19 9.54 4.83
CA PHE A 52 8.94 8.78 4.74
C PHE A 52 7.82 9.66 4.19
N GLU A 53 7.30 9.28 3.03
CA GLU A 53 6.20 9.94 2.34
C GLU A 53 4.97 9.04 2.30
N THR A 54 3.82 9.59 1.93
CA THR A 54 2.58 8.82 1.79
C THR A 54 1.89 9.09 0.46
N GLY A 55 1.30 8.05 -0.15
CA GLY A 55 0.50 8.16 -1.37
C GLY A 55 -0.92 8.71 -1.15
N ILE A 56 -1.35 8.90 0.10
CA ILE A 56 -2.70 9.37 0.46
C ILE A 56 -3.13 10.67 -0.25
N PRO A 57 -2.28 11.70 -0.47
CA PRO A 57 -2.67 12.88 -1.24
C PRO A 57 -3.16 12.56 -2.65
N LEU A 58 -2.54 11.57 -3.32
CA LEU A 58 -2.97 11.12 -4.66
C LEU A 58 -4.33 10.44 -4.59
N LEU A 59 -4.57 9.62 -3.57
CA LEU A 59 -5.89 9.04 -3.32
C LEU A 59 -6.94 10.12 -3.08
N LYS A 60 -6.66 11.13 -2.25
CA LYS A 60 -7.59 12.25 -1.99
C LYS A 60 -7.93 12.98 -3.28
N GLN A 61 -6.94 13.28 -4.12
CA GLN A 61 -7.16 13.90 -5.43
C GLN A 61 -8.08 13.04 -6.30
N ARG A 62 -7.90 11.70 -6.29
CA ARG A 62 -8.75 10.80 -7.06
C ARG A 62 -10.18 10.74 -6.51
N LEU A 63 -10.35 10.72 -5.19
CA LEU A 63 -11.67 10.71 -4.55
C LEU A 63 -12.47 11.98 -4.86
N HIS A 64 -11.81 13.15 -4.86
CA HIS A 64 -12.47 14.42 -5.22
C HIS A 64 -12.99 14.48 -6.67
N GLN A 65 -12.50 13.61 -7.56
CA GLN A 65 -12.98 13.54 -8.95
C GLN A 65 -14.20 12.61 -9.11
N LEU A 66 -14.60 11.89 -8.06
CA LEU A 66 -15.75 11.00 -8.09
C LEU A 66 -17.01 11.79 -7.80
N LEU A 67 -18.05 11.54 -8.60
CA LEU A 67 -19.36 12.20 -8.47
C LEU A 67 -20.11 11.76 -7.20
N ASP A 68 -19.68 10.67 -6.57
CA ASP A 68 -20.31 9.99 -5.43
C ASP A 68 -19.35 9.81 -4.24
N ALA A 69 -18.42 10.75 -4.05
CA ALA A 69 -17.36 10.69 -3.03
C ALA A 69 -17.87 10.46 -1.59
N ASP A 70 -19.09 10.90 -1.28
CA ASP A 70 -19.71 10.78 0.05
C ASP A 70 -20.15 9.35 0.43
N ASN A 71 -20.09 8.41 -0.51
CA ASN A 71 -20.62 7.04 -0.34
C ASN A 71 -19.56 5.96 -0.61
N ILE A 72 -18.32 6.23 -0.23
CA ILE A 72 -17.18 5.35 -0.49
C ILE A 72 -16.60 4.85 0.83
N SER A 73 -16.65 3.53 1.03
CA SER A 73 -15.86 2.86 2.06
C SER A 73 -14.54 2.36 1.46
N ILE A 74 -13.41 2.69 2.08
CA ILE A 74 -12.06 2.31 1.62
C ILE A 74 -11.42 1.37 2.62
N ALA A 75 -10.95 0.21 2.14
CA ALA A 75 -10.10 -0.71 2.92
C ALA A 75 -8.62 -0.55 2.51
N PHE A 76 -7.71 -0.59 3.50
CA PHE A 76 -6.25 -0.54 3.34
C PHE A 76 -5.57 -1.77 3.96
N PRO A 77 -5.54 -2.93 3.30
CA PRO A 77 -4.89 -4.11 3.85
C PRO A 77 -3.61 -4.45 3.10
N ASP A 78 -2.62 -4.93 3.86
CA ASP A 78 -1.33 -5.39 3.34
C ASP A 78 -1.44 -6.69 2.54
N ASP A 79 -2.50 -7.47 2.76
CA ASP A 79 -2.76 -8.71 2.02
C ASP A 79 -4.12 -8.70 1.28
N GLY A 80 -4.17 -9.47 0.19
CA GLY A 80 -5.37 -9.59 -0.61
C GLY A 80 -6.52 -10.36 0.06
N GLY A 81 -6.26 -11.10 1.13
CA GLY A 81 -7.30 -11.86 1.84
C GLY A 81 -8.15 -10.95 2.73
N THR A 82 -7.49 -10.07 3.46
CA THR A 82 -8.07 -9.10 4.37
C THR A 82 -8.92 -8.07 3.60
N LEU A 83 -8.53 -7.72 2.37
CA LEU A 83 -9.37 -6.91 1.47
C LEU A 83 -10.77 -7.50 1.28
N ILE A 84 -10.85 -8.79 0.99
CA ILE A 84 -12.11 -9.47 0.71
C ILE A 84 -12.96 -9.55 1.98
N GLU A 85 -12.36 -9.83 3.13
CA GLU A 85 -13.10 -9.87 4.40
C GLU A 85 -13.61 -8.49 4.83
N CYS A 86 -12.80 -7.43 4.69
CA CYS A 86 -13.26 -6.06 4.91
C CYS A 86 -14.44 -5.71 4.01
N GLN A 87 -14.39 -6.11 2.74
CA GLN A 87 -15.47 -5.86 1.79
C GLN A 87 -16.76 -6.58 2.16
N LYS A 88 -16.70 -7.84 2.60
CA LYS A 88 -17.87 -8.57 3.13
C LYS A 88 -18.47 -7.89 4.36
N VAL A 89 -17.62 -7.49 5.31
CA VAL A 89 -18.07 -6.81 6.55
C VAL A 89 -18.74 -5.49 6.21
N LEU A 90 -18.13 -4.67 5.36
CA LEU A 90 -18.69 -3.38 4.95
C LEU A 90 -20.02 -3.55 4.21
N ALA A 91 -20.10 -4.51 3.28
CA ALA A 91 -21.35 -4.83 2.58
C ALA A 91 -22.46 -5.28 3.55
N ALA A 92 -22.13 -6.15 4.53
CA ALA A 92 -23.08 -6.60 5.54
C ALA A 92 -23.59 -5.47 6.46
N HIS A 93 -22.82 -4.39 6.62
CA HIS A 93 -23.20 -3.21 7.40
C HIS A 93 -23.86 -2.12 6.53
N GLY A 94 -24.28 -2.44 5.31
CA GLY A 94 -25.06 -1.56 4.45
C GLY A 94 -24.23 -0.60 3.58
N ALA A 95 -22.92 -0.83 3.43
CA ALA A 95 -22.13 -0.09 2.46
C ALA A 95 -22.63 -0.40 1.05
N THR A 96 -23.16 0.60 0.37
CA THR A 96 -23.68 0.45 -1.00
C THR A 96 -22.56 0.29 -2.03
N LYS A 97 -21.34 0.78 -1.71
CA LYS A 97 -20.13 0.63 -2.52
C LYS A 97 -18.92 0.47 -1.61
N VAL A 98 -18.12 -0.54 -1.92
CA VAL A 98 -16.80 -0.73 -1.29
C VAL A 98 -15.74 -0.56 -2.37
N SER A 99 -14.77 0.30 -2.10
CA SER A 99 -13.59 0.48 -2.96
C SER A 99 -12.33 0.13 -2.17
N ALA A 100 -11.25 -0.18 -2.87
CA ALA A 100 -9.97 -0.51 -2.25
C ALA A 100 -8.88 0.42 -2.76
N TYR A 101 -7.93 0.76 -1.89
CA TYR A 101 -6.71 1.45 -2.26
C TYR A 101 -5.52 0.72 -1.63
N VAL A 102 -4.46 0.52 -2.42
CA VAL A 102 -3.20 -0.06 -1.96
C VAL A 102 -2.04 0.75 -2.51
N THR A 103 -1.07 1.12 -1.66
CA THR A 103 0.12 1.82 -2.14
C THR A 103 1.03 0.88 -2.94
N HIS A 104 1.29 -0.32 -2.44
CA HIS A 104 2.20 -1.30 -3.07
C HIS A 104 1.46 -2.58 -3.44
N GLY A 105 1.09 -2.74 -4.71
CA GLY A 105 0.31 -3.89 -5.19
C GLY A 105 1.13 -5.17 -5.43
N VAL A 106 1.55 -5.88 -4.38
CA VAL A 106 2.38 -7.11 -4.49
C VAL A 106 1.62 -8.30 -5.09
N PHE A 107 0.38 -8.52 -4.66
CA PHE A 107 -0.58 -9.55 -5.13
C PHE A 107 0.03 -10.87 -5.67
N PRO A 108 0.67 -11.68 -4.80
CA PRO A 108 1.33 -12.91 -5.21
C PRO A 108 0.33 -13.94 -5.75
N LYS A 109 0.80 -14.86 -6.60
CA LYS A 109 0.00 -15.98 -7.15
C LYS A 109 -1.31 -15.51 -7.82
N GLN A 110 -1.28 -14.36 -8.50
CA GLN A 110 -2.45 -13.76 -9.15
C GLN A 110 -3.63 -13.53 -8.18
N SER A 111 -3.36 -13.24 -6.90
CA SER A 111 -4.42 -13.04 -5.90
C SER A 111 -5.39 -11.91 -6.25
N TRP A 112 -4.96 -10.98 -7.12
CA TRP A 112 -5.78 -9.89 -7.65
C TRP A 112 -7.00 -10.36 -8.43
N GLU A 113 -6.98 -11.56 -9.01
CA GLU A 113 -8.14 -12.14 -9.71
C GLU A 113 -9.34 -12.33 -8.80
N ARG A 114 -9.11 -12.41 -7.48
CA ARG A 114 -10.17 -12.52 -6.48
C ARG A 114 -10.95 -11.22 -6.30
N PHE A 115 -10.43 -10.10 -6.78
CA PHE A 115 -11.09 -8.79 -6.72
C PHE A 115 -11.93 -8.49 -7.96
N LEU A 116 -11.77 -9.27 -9.02
CA LEU A 116 -12.52 -9.10 -10.26
C LEU A 116 -13.90 -9.77 -10.16
N HIS A 117 -14.87 -9.20 -10.88
CA HIS A 117 -16.19 -9.81 -11.08
C HIS A 117 -16.04 -11.18 -11.77
N LYS A 118 -16.48 -12.26 -11.13
CA LYS A 118 -16.61 -13.58 -11.74
C LYS A 118 -18.09 -13.92 -11.93
N ASN A 119 -18.57 -13.82 -13.17
CA ASN A 119 -19.92 -14.17 -13.64
C ASN A 119 -21.09 -13.46 -12.91
N GLU A 120 -22.25 -13.44 -13.58
CA GLU A 120 -23.42 -12.61 -13.22
C GLU A 120 -24.03 -12.92 -11.84
N GLU A 121 -23.76 -14.10 -11.25
CA GLU A 121 -24.31 -14.52 -9.95
C GLU A 121 -23.48 -14.06 -8.73
N GLU A 122 -22.21 -13.66 -8.88
CA GLU A 122 -21.38 -13.14 -7.77
C GLU A 122 -21.08 -11.63 -7.87
N SER A 123 -21.83 -10.92 -8.72
CA SER A 123 -21.62 -9.48 -8.99
C SER A 123 -21.75 -8.58 -7.75
N GLU A 124 -22.51 -9.01 -6.73
CA GLU A 124 -22.65 -8.29 -5.44
C GLU A 124 -21.35 -8.25 -4.61
N LYS A 125 -20.33 -9.07 -4.95
CA LYS A 125 -19.11 -9.23 -4.14
C LYS A 125 -17.85 -8.57 -4.73
N ALA A 126 -17.94 -7.74 -5.75
CA ALA A 126 -16.76 -7.08 -6.29
C ALA A 126 -16.56 -5.65 -5.73
N PHE A 127 -15.31 -5.17 -5.76
CA PHE A 127 -15.01 -3.78 -5.45
C PHE A 127 -15.52 -2.84 -6.55
N ALA A 128 -16.13 -1.72 -6.16
CA ALA A 128 -16.60 -0.70 -7.10
C ALA A 128 -15.44 0.00 -7.81
N ASN A 129 -14.37 0.29 -7.06
CA ASN A 129 -13.10 0.75 -7.61
C ASN A 129 -11.95 0.09 -6.87
N PHE A 130 -10.86 -0.16 -7.59
CA PHE A 130 -9.61 -0.64 -7.03
C PHE A 130 -8.47 0.25 -7.50
N TRP A 131 -7.85 0.99 -6.58
CA TRP A 131 -6.76 1.90 -6.87
C TRP A 131 -5.43 1.36 -6.36
N ILE A 132 -4.41 1.45 -7.20
CA ILE A 132 -3.04 1.09 -6.86
C ILE A 132 -2.15 2.24 -7.27
N THR A 133 -1.26 2.70 -6.37
CA THR A 133 -0.16 3.55 -6.83
C THR A 133 0.91 2.69 -7.46
N ILE A 134 1.24 2.97 -8.72
CA ILE A 134 2.48 2.47 -9.30
C ILE A 134 3.55 3.47 -8.89
N PRO A 135 4.74 3.06 -8.41
CA PRO A 135 5.85 3.99 -8.29
C PRO A 135 6.19 4.50 -9.70
N VAL A 136 5.60 5.63 -10.07
CA VAL A 136 5.97 6.37 -11.26
C VAL A 136 7.32 7.02 -10.96
N PRO A 137 8.34 6.89 -11.82
CA PRO A 137 9.55 7.66 -11.64
C PRO A 137 9.18 9.14 -11.68
N VAL A 138 9.45 9.85 -10.59
CA VAL A 138 9.28 11.30 -10.51
C VAL A 138 10.19 11.90 -11.58
N GLN A 139 9.62 12.59 -12.57
CA GLN A 139 10.46 13.29 -13.55
C GLN A 139 11.22 14.42 -12.83
N PRO A 140 12.53 14.58 -13.11
CA PRO A 140 13.39 15.56 -12.44
C PRO A 140 13.03 17.01 -12.76
#